data_AF-A0AAV8YJR3-F1
#
_entry.id   AF-A0AAV8YJR3-F1
#
_cell.length_a   1.000
_cell.length_b   1.000
_cell.length_c   1.000
_cell.angle_alpha   90.00
_cell.angle_beta   90.00
_cell.angle_gamma   90.00
#
_symmetry.space_group_name_H-M   'P 1'
#
loop_
_entity.id
_entity.type
_entity.pdbx_description
1 polymer ?
#
loop_
_entity_poly.entity_id
_entity_poly.type
_entity_poly.pdbx_seq_one_letter_code
_entity_poly.pdbx_strand_id
1 'polypeptide(L)'
;MLCYKKAYHRLSLLVHPDRVEQDQKKIATEKFQVLGKIHSILQDKNKRKLYDDFDEFDEEVDSSFNWMDYWRSMFKKIEMKDIENYEKEYIGSETELRDIKKSLSQY
;
A
#
# COMPACT_ATOMS: atom_id res chain seq x y z
N MET A 1 11.68 9.57 -13.80
CA MET A 1 12.09 8.58 -12.77
C MET A 1 11.17 8.62 -11.52
N LEU A 2 9.83 8.67 -11.72
CA LEU A 2 8.82 8.87 -10.66
C LEU A 2 7.77 7.73 -10.58
N CYS A 3 7.93 6.68 -11.39
CA CYS A 3 6.88 5.69 -11.62
C CYS A 3 6.82 4.60 -10.52
N TYR A 4 7.97 4.22 -9.92
CA TYR A 4 8.01 3.14 -8.93
C TYR A 4 7.29 3.50 -7.62
N LYS A 5 7.43 4.75 -7.15
CA LYS A 5 6.72 5.23 -5.94
C LYS A 5 5.21 5.21 -6.12
N LYS A 6 4.72 5.64 -7.29
CA LYS A 6 3.29 5.61 -7.62
C LYS A 6 2.76 4.18 -7.77
N ALA A 7 3.54 3.27 -8.37
CA ALA A 7 3.17 1.87 -8.50
C ALA A 7 3.11 1.17 -7.13
N TYR A 8 4.13 1.37 -6.29
CA TYR A 8 4.15 0.87 -4.92
C TYR A 8 2.96 1.39 -4.11
N HIS A 9 2.64 2.68 -4.22
CA HIS A 9 1.48 3.26 -3.55
C HIS A 9 0.18 2.54 -3.95
N ARG A 10 -0.09 2.40 -5.25
CA ARG A 10 -1.31 1.72 -5.74
C ARG A 10 -1.37 0.26 -5.27
N LEU A 11 -0.27 -0.47 -5.34
CA LEU A 11 -0.19 -1.86 -4.90
C LEU A 11 -0.35 -1.99 -3.38
N SER A 12 0.27 -1.10 -2.60
CA SER A 12 0.21 -1.11 -1.14
C SER A 12 -1.22 -0.92 -0.64
N LEU A 13 -2.01 -0.10 -1.34
CA LEU A 13 -3.43 0.11 -1.04
C LEU A 13 -4.31 -1.07 -1.43
N LEU A 14 -3.88 -1.97 -2.32
CA LEU A 14 -4.62 -3.17 -2.71
C LEU A 14 -4.37 -4.33 -1.75
N VAL A 15 -3.14 -4.44 -1.25
CA VAL A 15 -2.73 -5.54 -0.34
C VAL A 15 -2.70 -5.10 1.13
N HIS A 16 -3.26 -3.93 1.46
CA HIS A 16 -3.26 -3.44 2.83
C HIS A 16 -4.18 -4.31 3.72
N PRO A 17 -3.70 -4.81 4.88
CA PRO A 17 -4.49 -5.67 5.76
C PRO A 17 -5.77 -5.00 6.32
N ASP A 18 -5.82 -3.67 6.40
CA ASP A 18 -7.05 -2.94 6.80
C ASP A 18 -8.15 -2.91 5.72
N ARG A 19 -7.83 -3.21 4.45
CA ARG A 19 -8.79 -3.12 3.33
C ARG A 19 -9.31 -4.47 2.87
N VAL A 20 -8.90 -5.55 3.54
CA VAL A 20 -9.31 -6.92 3.22
C VAL A 20 -10.10 -7.55 4.36
N GLU A 21 -10.96 -8.50 4.01
CA GLU A 21 -11.72 -9.29 4.99
C GLU A 21 -10.78 -10.12 5.87
N GLN A 22 -11.27 -10.51 7.06
CA GLN A 22 -10.48 -11.15 8.10
C GLN A 22 -9.75 -12.42 7.62
N ASP A 23 -10.38 -13.19 6.73
CA ASP A 23 -9.82 -14.41 6.16
C ASP A 23 -8.66 -14.15 5.18
N GLN A 24 -8.64 -12.97 4.56
CA GLN A 24 -7.59 -12.57 3.61
C GLN A 24 -6.49 -11.74 4.26
N LYS A 25 -6.62 -11.35 5.53
CA LYS A 25 -5.61 -10.56 6.25
C LYS A 25 -4.24 -11.21 6.29
N LYS A 26 -4.17 -12.53 6.43
CA LYS A 26 -2.89 -13.26 6.44
C LYS A 26 -2.18 -13.14 5.09
N ILE A 27 -2.89 -13.44 4.01
CA ILE A 27 -2.38 -13.37 2.63
C ILE A 27 -2.01 -11.93 2.26
N ALA A 28 -2.82 -10.95 2.68
CA ALA A 28 -2.56 -9.54 2.45
C ALA A 28 -1.30 -9.07 3.20
N THR A 29 -1.11 -9.50 4.45
CA THR A 29 0.09 -9.19 5.24
C THR A 29 1.35 -9.76 4.56
N GLU A 30 1.35 -11.01 4.12
CA GLU A 30 2.48 -11.61 3.40
C GLU A 30 2.79 -10.87 2.10
N LYS A 31 1.76 -10.57 1.30
CA LYS A 31 1.93 -9.79 0.05
C LYS A 31 2.44 -8.38 0.33
N PHE A 32 1.99 -7.74 1.40
CA PHE A 32 2.45 -6.42 1.81
C PHE A 32 3.91 -6.43 2.25
N GLN A 33 4.33 -7.46 2.99
CA GLN A 33 5.74 -7.66 3.36
C GLN A 33 6.62 -7.84 2.12
N VAL A 34 6.22 -8.70 1.17
CA VAL A 34 6.95 -8.89 -0.09
C VAL A 34 7.03 -7.59 -0.90
N LEU A 35 5.92 -6.87 -1.00
CA LEU A 35 5.88 -5.59 -1.69
C LEU A 35 6.82 -4.55 -1.05
N GLY A 36 6.87 -4.52 0.29
CA GLY A 36 7.81 -3.70 1.06
C GLY A 36 9.27 -4.05 0.74
N LYS A 37 9.62 -5.33 0.72
CA LYS A 37 10.97 -5.82 0.35
C LYS A 37 11.37 -5.34 -1.04
N ILE A 38 10.50 -5.53 -2.03
CA ILE A 38 10.72 -5.08 -3.41
C ILE A 38 10.96 -3.57 -3.45
N HIS A 39 10.16 -2.78 -2.71
CA HIS A 39 10.34 -1.34 -2.67
C HIS A 39 11.67 -0.91 -2.03
N SER A 40 12.10 -1.58 -0.96
CA SER A 40 13.40 -1.31 -0.31
C SER A 40 14.57 -1.54 -1.27
N ILE A 41 14.52 -2.62 -2.06
CA ILE A 41 15.52 -2.94 -3.08
C ILE A 41 15.48 -1.90 -4.22
N LEU A 42 14.29 -1.56 -4.73
CA LEU A 42 14.13 -0.63 -5.84
C LEU A 42 14.46 0.83 -5.47
N GLN A 43 14.30 1.20 -4.19
CA GLN A 43 14.63 2.54 -3.70
C GLN A 43 16.14 2.76 -3.62
N ASP A 44 16.90 1.73 -3.22
CA ASP A 44 18.36 1.82 -3.09
C ASP A 44 19.05 1.34 -4.37
N LYS A 45 19.71 2.25 -5.08
CA LYS A 45 20.41 1.94 -6.34
C LYS A 45 21.49 0.87 -6.17
N ASN A 46 22.11 0.77 -4.99
CA ASN A 46 23.14 -0.23 -4.73
C ASN A 46 22.52 -1.61 -4.53
N LYS A 47 21.42 -1.69 -3.77
CA LYS A 47 20.66 -2.95 -3.59
C LYS A 47 20.04 -3.42 -4.89
N ARG A 48 19.54 -2.50 -5.71
CA ARG A 48 19.02 -2.83 -7.04
C ARG A 48 20.10 -3.42 -7.95
N LYS A 49 21.29 -2.83 -7.98
CA LYS A 49 22.42 -3.38 -8.77
C LYS A 49 22.83 -4.76 -8.27
N LEU A 50 22.93 -4.94 -6.95
CA LEU A 50 23.22 -6.25 -6.36
C LEU A 50 22.15 -7.28 -6.70
N TYR A 51 20.87 -6.91 -6.70
CA TYR A 51 19.78 -7.78 -7.13
C TYR A 51 19.88 -8.14 -8.62
N ASP A 52 20.16 -7.15 -9.47
CA ASP A 52 20.34 -7.35 -10.91
C ASP A 52 21.60 -8.21 -11.23
N ASP A 53 22.63 -8.17 -10.38
CA ASP A 53 23.92 -8.85 -10.57
C ASP A 53 24.00 -10.25 -9.92
N PHE A 54 23.33 -10.48 -8.78
CA PHE A 54 23.45 -11.72 -7.99
C PHE A 54 22.23 -12.65 -8.08
N ASP A 55 21.07 -12.20 -8.60
CA ASP A 55 19.78 -12.93 -8.70
C ASP A 55 19.25 -13.57 -7.38
N GLU A 56 19.98 -13.45 -6.28
CA GLU A 56 19.71 -14.10 -5.01
C GLU A 56 19.79 -13.07 -3.88
N PHE A 57 18.71 -12.99 -3.10
CA PHE A 57 18.66 -12.14 -1.91
C PHE A 57 18.53 -13.02 -0.68
N ASP A 58 19.48 -12.86 0.24
CA ASP A 58 19.50 -13.47 1.56
C ASP A 58 18.25 -13.05 2.35
N GLU A 59 17.49 -14.03 2.84
CA GLU A 59 16.12 -13.85 3.36
C GLU A 59 16.04 -13.06 4.69
N GLU A 60 17.17 -12.65 5.26
CA GLU A 60 17.27 -11.92 6.54
C GLU A 60 16.92 -10.43 6.40
N VAL A 61 15.69 -10.14 6.00
CA VAL A 61 15.10 -8.83 6.27
C VAL A 61 14.60 -8.87 7.72
N ASP A 62 15.42 -8.29 8.59
CA ASP A 62 15.16 -8.03 10.01
C ASP A 62 13.66 -7.83 10.30
N SER A 63 13.07 -8.83 10.97
CA SER A 63 11.67 -8.82 11.42
C SER A 63 11.34 -7.63 12.33
N SER A 64 12.35 -6.84 12.75
CA SER A 64 12.22 -5.62 13.54
C SER A 64 11.87 -4.37 12.71
N PHE A 65 11.91 -4.40 11.38
CA PHE A 65 11.59 -3.23 10.57
C PHE A 65 10.09 -2.90 10.61
N ASN A 66 9.72 -1.81 11.29
CA ASN A 66 8.32 -1.38 11.39
C ASN A 66 7.83 -0.78 10.06
N TRP A 67 7.35 -1.67 9.18
CA TRP A 67 6.80 -1.32 7.87
C TRP A 67 5.64 -0.32 7.93
N MET A 68 4.86 -0.31 9.03
CA MET A 68 3.76 0.65 9.21
C MET A 68 4.28 2.08 9.37
N ASP A 69 5.35 2.26 10.14
CA ASP A 69 5.94 3.59 10.36
C ASP A 69 6.63 4.10 9.10
N TYR A 70 7.35 3.22 8.40
CA TYR A 70 7.95 3.54 7.10
C TYR A 70 6.90 3.92 6.05
N TRP A 71 5.82 3.14 5.93
CA TRP A 71 4.70 3.43 5.03
C TRP A 71 4.06 4.78 5.40
N ARG A 72 3.75 5.02 6.68
CA ARG A 72 3.20 6.30 7.16
C ARG A 72 4.11 7.49 6.86
N SER A 73 5.42 7.33 6.97
CA SER A 73 6.39 8.41 6.68
C SER A 73 6.48 8.76 5.18
N MET A 74 6.10 7.83 4.30
CA MET A 74 6.11 8.04 2.85
C MET A 74 4.88 8.81 2.34
N PHE A 75 3.82 8.92 3.13
CA PHE A 75 2.62 9.68 2.79
C PHE A 75 2.59 11.03 3.49
N LYS A 76 2.00 12.02 2.82
CA LYS A 76 1.65 13.28 3.47
C LYS A 76 0.69 12.97 4.62
N LYS A 77 0.92 13.59 5.77
CA LYS A 77 -0.03 13.51 6.89
C LYS A 77 -1.36 14.07 6.39
N ILE A 78 -2.43 13.29 6.57
CA ILE A 78 -3.79 13.71 6.21
C ILE A 78 -4.13 14.90 7.12
N GLU A 79 -4.37 16.07 6.52
CA GLU A 79 -4.83 17.25 7.25
C GLU A 79 -6.36 17.28 7.30
N MET A 80 -6.95 17.97 8.28
CA MET A 80 -8.42 18.13 8.35
C MET A 80 -9.02 18.67 7.05
N LYS A 81 -8.30 19.54 6.33
CA LYS A 81 -8.71 20.06 5.02
C LYS A 81 -8.80 18.98 3.94
N ASP A 82 -7.96 17.95 3.99
CA ASP A 82 -8.02 16.84 3.03
C ASP A 82 -9.29 16.01 3.26
N ILE A 83 -9.72 15.87 4.52
CA ILE A 83 -10.95 15.18 4.90
C ILE A 83 -12.17 15.98 4.42
N GLU A 84 -12.21 17.29 4.67
CA GLU A 84 -13.31 18.16 4.22
C GLU A 84 -13.44 18.22 2.69
N ASN A 85 -12.31 18.24 1.98
CA ASN A 85 -12.30 18.19 0.51
C ASN A 85 -12.81 16.84 0.00
N TYR A 86 -12.36 15.74 0.62
CA TYR A 86 -12.84 14.40 0.28
C TYR A 86 -14.34 14.26 0.54
N GLU A 87 -14.85 14.77 1.66
CA GLU A 87 -16.29 14.75 1.97
C GLU A 87 -17.12 15.48 0.90
N LYS A 88 -16.67 16.66 0.47
CA LYS A 88 -17.33 17.42 -0.60
C LYS A 88 -17.27 16.74 -1.97
N GLU A 89 -16.17 16.06 -2.29
CA GLU A 89 -16.03 15.30 -3.53
C GLU A 89 -16.80 13.98 -3.49
N TYR A 90 -16.99 13.40 -2.31
CA TYR A 90 -17.65 12.12 -2.12
C TYR A 90 -19.17 12.25 -2.12
N ILE A 91 -19.73 13.26 -1.45
CA ILE A 91 -21.18 13.52 -1.39
C ILE A 91 -21.71 13.87 -2.78
N GLY A 92 -22.61 13.04 -3.32
CA GLY A 92 -23.23 13.22 -4.64
C GLY A 92 -22.43 12.62 -5.81
N SER A 93 -21.35 11.89 -5.53
CA SER A 93 -20.51 11.25 -6.55
C SER A 93 -21.03 9.90 -7.02
N GLU A 94 -20.60 9.46 -8.21
CA GLU A 94 -20.83 8.08 -8.69
C GLU A 94 -20.17 7.01 -7.79
N THR A 95 -19.24 7.39 -6.92
CA THR A 95 -18.62 6.49 -5.95
C THR A 95 -19.55 6.20 -4.79
N GLU A 96 -20.27 7.20 -4.28
CA GLU A 96 -21.29 7.02 -3.23
C GLU A 96 -22.41 6.09 -3.69
N LEU A 97 -22.94 6.32 -4.90
CA LEU A 97 -23.99 5.47 -5.48
C LEU A 97 -23.56 4.01 -5.65
N ARG A 98 -22.29 3.78 -6.03
CA ARG A 98 -21.74 2.43 -6.14
C ARG A 98 -21.60 1.75 -4.79
N ASP A 99 -21.13 2.47 -3.78
CA ASP A 99 -20.95 1.93 -2.43
C ASP A 99 -22.30 1.64 -1.76
N ILE A 100 -23.29 2.51 -1.95
CA ILE A 100 -24.68 2.26 -1.52
C ILE A 100 -25.26 1.03 -2.23
N LYS A 101 -25.12 0.94 -3.56
CA LYS A 101 -25.64 -0.21 -4.33
C LYS A 101 -24.98 -1.52 -3.92
N LYS A 102 -23.67 -1.50 -3.65
CA LYS A 102 -22.92 -2.66 -3.16
C LYS A 102 -23.44 -3.10 -1.79
N SER A 103 -23.63 -2.17 -0.86
CA SER A 103 -24.18 -2.44 0.48
C SER A 103 -25.57 -3.05 0.41
N LEU A 104 -26.45 -2.52 -0.45
CA LEU A 104 -27.80 -3.04 -0.67
C LEU A 104 -27.82 -4.43 -1.34
N SER A 105 -26.83 -4.75 -2.19
CA SER A 105 -26.73 -6.08 -2.80
C SER A 105 -26.21 -7.17 -1.86
N GLN A 106 -25.70 -6.78 -0.69
CA GLN A 106 -25.16 -7.67 0.33
C GLN A 106 -26.22 -8.08 1.37
N TYR A 107 -27.44 -7.54 1.27
CA TYR A 107 -28.63 -7.90 2.05
C TYR A 107 -29.59 -8.73 1.20
#